data_AF-A0A4P8YLU4-F1
#
_entry.id   AF-A0A4P8YLU4-F1
#
_cell.length_a   1.000
_cell.length_b   1.000
_cell.length_c   1.000
_cell.angle_alpha   90.00
_cell.angle_beta   90.00
_cell.angle_gamma   90.00
#
_symmetry.space_group_name_H-M   'P 1'
#
loop_
_entity.id
_entity.type
_entity.pdbx_description
1 polymer ?
#
loop_
_entity_poly.entity_id
_entity_poly.type
_entity_poly.pdbx_seq_one_letter_code
_entity_poly.pdbx_strand_id
1 'polypeptide(L)'
;MGENTAFVESITAFVNQAKASQEQVVRATSIKILNQLIMMSPVGNPELWQVNQTAVAYNTAVLEHNAAQRADPANLTKTGRLKKKARVNDSMDIKAPPGYTGGRFRGNWQVSFDAPVEGETGVIDKQGHLTRAAGEYQLSLFKVGMTSIYFCNNVPYAYPLEMGHSTQAPGGMVRITAAEFQRFFDESARELKT
;
A
#
# COMPACT_ATOMS: atom_id res chain seq x y z
N MET A 1 9.15 -24.85 -53.16
CA MET A 1 9.76 -24.50 -51.85
C MET A 1 9.13 -23.27 -51.19
N GLY A 2 8.46 -22.35 -51.90
CA GLY A 2 7.89 -21.12 -51.29
C GLY A 2 6.64 -21.27 -50.43
N GLU A 3 5.77 -22.26 -50.67
CA GLU A 3 4.54 -22.46 -49.88
C GLU A 3 4.82 -22.91 -48.43
N ASN A 4 5.84 -23.75 -48.23
CA ASN A 4 6.26 -24.15 -46.89
C ASN A 4 6.84 -22.96 -46.10
N THR A 5 7.50 -22.01 -46.77
CA THR A 5 8.02 -20.80 -46.13
C THR A 5 6.87 -19.91 -45.63
N ALA A 6 5.89 -19.62 -46.46
CA ALA A 6 4.74 -18.78 -46.09
C ALA A 6 3.93 -19.38 -44.92
N PHE A 7 3.73 -20.70 -44.92
CA PHE A 7 3.08 -21.39 -43.81
C PHE A 7 3.87 -21.28 -42.50
N VAL A 8 5.18 -21.55 -42.53
CA VAL A 8 6.05 -21.43 -41.34
C VAL A 8 6.10 -19.99 -40.81
N GLU A 9 6.11 -18.99 -41.67
CA GLU A 9 6.03 -17.57 -41.30
C GLU A 9 4.70 -17.26 -40.58
N SER A 10 3.57 -17.78 -41.09
CA SER A 10 2.27 -17.57 -40.45
C SER A 10 2.17 -18.21 -39.06
N ILE A 11 2.73 -19.41 -38.87
CA ILE A 11 2.81 -20.07 -37.55
C ILE A 11 3.67 -19.22 -36.61
N THR A 12 4.81 -18.75 -37.09
CA THR A 12 5.73 -17.94 -36.29
C THR A 12 5.07 -16.63 -35.85
N ALA A 13 4.36 -15.96 -36.76
CA ALA A 13 3.59 -14.76 -36.47
C ALA A 13 2.50 -15.02 -35.43
N PHE A 14 1.74 -16.12 -35.58
CA PHE A 14 0.71 -16.51 -34.62
C PHE A 14 1.28 -16.76 -33.22
N VAL A 15 2.36 -17.54 -33.11
CA VAL A 15 3.02 -17.83 -31.82
C VAL A 15 3.54 -16.54 -31.17
N ASN A 16 4.15 -15.65 -31.95
CA ASN A 16 4.65 -14.38 -31.44
C ASN A 16 3.51 -13.47 -30.95
N GLN A 17 2.39 -13.41 -31.70
CA GLN A 17 1.22 -12.65 -31.29
C GLN A 17 0.62 -13.21 -29.99
N ALA A 18 0.48 -14.53 -29.88
CA ALA A 18 -0.05 -15.17 -28.68
C ALA A 18 0.82 -14.86 -27.44
N LYS A 19 2.15 -14.94 -27.58
CA LYS A 19 3.10 -14.56 -26.51
C LYS A 19 2.98 -13.09 -26.14
N ALA A 20 2.89 -12.20 -27.13
CA ALA A 20 2.75 -10.76 -26.90
C ALA A 20 1.46 -10.44 -26.13
N SER A 21 0.33 -11.02 -26.53
CA SER A 21 -0.94 -10.85 -25.83
C SER A 21 -0.89 -11.39 -24.40
N GLN A 22 -0.24 -12.54 -24.17
CA GLN A 22 -0.02 -13.07 -22.82
C GLN A 22 0.80 -12.11 -21.96
N GLU A 23 1.92 -11.59 -22.47
CA GLU A 23 2.74 -10.59 -21.76
C GLU A 23 1.92 -9.36 -21.39
N GLN A 24 1.12 -8.83 -22.32
CA GLN A 24 0.31 -7.64 -22.08
C GLN A 24 -0.71 -7.85 -20.97
N VAL A 25 -1.46 -8.96 -20.99
CA VAL A 25 -2.49 -9.27 -19.98
C VAL A 25 -1.84 -9.45 -18.60
N VAL A 26 -0.75 -10.21 -18.51
CA VAL A 26 -0.05 -10.44 -17.24
C VAL A 26 0.51 -9.14 -16.68
N ARG A 27 1.16 -8.32 -17.51
CA ARG A 27 1.69 -7.01 -17.10
C ARG A 27 0.58 -6.08 -16.59
N ALA A 28 -0.50 -5.93 -17.37
CA ALA A 28 -1.61 -5.05 -16.99
C ALA A 28 -2.27 -5.49 -15.68
N THR A 29 -2.51 -6.80 -15.52
CA THR A 29 -3.07 -7.37 -14.28
C THR A 29 -2.15 -7.09 -13.09
N SER A 30 -0.85 -7.33 -13.26
CA SER A 30 0.16 -7.14 -12.22
C SER A 30 0.31 -5.68 -11.82
N ILE A 31 0.16 -4.74 -12.76
CA ILE A 31 0.16 -3.29 -12.47
C ILE A 31 -1.06 -2.93 -11.61
N LYS A 32 -2.25 -3.47 -11.91
CA LYS A 32 -3.45 -3.25 -11.09
C LYS A 32 -3.26 -3.79 -9.66
N ILE A 33 -2.68 -4.99 -9.51
CA ILE A 33 -2.33 -5.58 -8.21
C ILE A 33 -1.36 -4.68 -7.44
N LEU A 34 -0.24 -4.27 -8.07
CA LEU A 34 0.75 -3.39 -7.44
C LEU A 34 0.12 -2.08 -6.97
N ASN A 35 -0.69 -1.45 -7.82
CA ASN A 35 -1.36 -0.20 -7.52
C ASN A 35 -2.30 -0.34 -6.31
N GLN A 36 -3.07 -1.42 -6.25
CA GLN A 36 -3.94 -1.70 -5.10
C GLN A 36 -3.12 -1.85 -3.81
N LEU A 37 -2.05 -2.64 -3.83
CA LEU A 37 -1.16 -2.84 -2.68
C LEU A 37 -0.58 -1.52 -2.17
N ILE A 38 -0.06 -0.68 -3.07
CA ILE A 38 0.51 0.63 -2.73
C ILE A 38 -0.56 1.56 -2.14
N MET A 39 -1.73 1.64 -2.76
CA MET A 39 -2.78 2.58 -2.35
C MET A 39 -3.42 2.19 -1.02
N MET A 40 -3.63 0.89 -0.77
CA MET A 40 -4.14 0.39 0.51
C MET A 40 -3.12 0.45 1.64
N SER A 41 -1.82 0.52 1.31
CA SER A 41 -0.77 0.54 2.31
C SER A 41 -0.86 1.77 3.20
N PRO A 42 -0.92 1.64 4.53
CA PRO A 42 -1.03 2.78 5.43
C PRO A 42 0.18 3.71 5.31
N VAL A 43 -0.09 5.02 5.36
CA VAL A 43 0.95 6.04 5.45
C VAL A 43 0.86 6.77 6.77
N GLY A 44 2.00 6.82 7.47
CA GLY A 44 2.33 7.80 8.50
C GLY A 44 1.19 8.34 9.35
N ASN A 45 0.84 7.67 10.45
CA ASN A 45 0.37 8.27 11.70
C ASN A 45 0.23 7.12 12.73
N PRO A 46 1.09 7.04 13.76
CA PRO A 46 0.94 6.05 14.82
C PRO A 46 -0.43 6.10 15.51
N GLU A 47 -1.12 7.25 15.56
CA GLU A 47 -2.46 7.36 16.14
C GLU A 47 -3.50 6.49 15.43
N LEU A 48 -3.30 6.16 14.15
CA LEU A 48 -4.21 5.30 13.37
C LEU A 48 -3.95 3.81 13.60
N TRP A 49 -3.05 3.46 14.53
CA TRP A 49 -2.75 2.08 14.85
C TRP A 49 -3.76 1.56 15.86
N GLN A 50 -4.15 0.30 15.69
CA GLN A 50 -5.15 -0.32 16.55
C GLN A 50 -4.73 -0.28 18.03
N VAL A 51 -3.43 -0.48 18.30
CA VAL A 51 -2.85 -0.45 19.65
C VAL A 51 -2.91 0.93 20.31
N ASN A 52 -3.07 2.01 19.52
CA ASN A 52 -3.10 3.39 20.02
C ASN A 52 -4.52 3.95 20.11
N GLN A 53 -5.56 3.22 19.68
CA GLN A 53 -6.93 3.77 19.68
C GLN A 53 -7.39 4.19 21.08
N THR A 54 -7.02 3.45 22.13
CA THR A 54 -7.31 3.83 23.52
C THR A 54 -6.59 5.11 23.92
N ALA A 55 -5.30 5.23 23.58
CA ALA A 55 -4.51 6.42 23.89
C ALA A 55 -5.02 7.65 23.14
N VAL A 56 -5.38 7.49 21.87
CA VAL A 56 -6.01 8.53 21.04
C VAL A 56 -7.34 8.97 21.63
N ALA A 57 -8.23 8.02 21.97
CA ALA A 57 -9.53 8.33 22.55
C ALA A 57 -9.40 9.08 23.88
N TYR A 58 -8.47 8.64 24.75
CA TYR A 58 -8.19 9.32 26.01
C TYR A 58 -7.66 10.74 25.78
N ASN A 59 -6.68 10.92 24.89
CA ASN A 59 -6.10 12.23 24.57
C ASN A 59 -7.15 13.18 24.00
N THR A 60 -8.03 12.69 23.11
CA THR A 60 -9.17 13.44 22.57
C THR A 60 -10.13 13.85 23.69
N ALA A 61 -10.49 12.95 24.61
CA ALA A 61 -11.36 13.27 25.73
C ALA A 61 -10.77 14.34 26.66
N VAL A 62 -9.45 14.32 26.91
CA VAL A 62 -8.77 15.38 27.69
C VAL A 62 -8.83 16.72 26.96
N LEU A 63 -8.62 16.73 25.63
CA LEU A 63 -8.73 17.93 24.81
C LEU A 63 -10.15 18.50 24.82
N GLU A 64 -11.17 17.66 24.65
CA GLU A 64 -12.58 18.03 24.68
C GLU A 64 -12.99 18.55 26.06
N HIS A 65 -12.55 17.90 27.14
CA HIS A 65 -12.79 18.38 28.49
C HIS A 65 -12.20 19.78 28.69
N ASN A 66 -10.93 19.98 28.31
CA ASN A 66 -10.28 21.29 28.38
C ASN A 66 -10.97 22.35 27.51
N ALA A 67 -11.50 21.98 26.34
CA ALA A 67 -12.26 22.87 25.47
C ALA A 67 -13.57 23.29 26.14
N ALA A 68 -14.30 22.35 26.74
CA ALA A 68 -15.55 22.62 27.47
C ALA A 68 -15.32 23.54 28.68
N GLN A 69 -14.20 23.40 29.39
CA GLN A 69 -13.86 24.27 30.51
C GLN A 69 -13.69 25.75 30.11
N ARG A 70 -13.47 26.05 28.82
CA ARG A 70 -13.38 27.44 28.32
C ARG A 70 -14.73 28.15 28.22
N ALA A 71 -15.84 27.41 28.27
CA ALA A 71 -17.18 27.98 28.25
C ALA A 71 -17.51 28.76 29.54
N ASP A 72 -16.84 28.43 30.65
CA ASP A 72 -16.97 29.17 31.91
C ASP A 72 -15.94 30.31 32.00
N PRO A 73 -16.37 31.58 32.01
CA PRO A 73 -15.47 32.73 32.16
C PRO A 73 -14.63 32.68 33.45
N ALA A 74 -15.12 32.05 34.52
CA ALA A 74 -14.39 31.90 35.78
C ALA A 74 -13.13 31.02 35.62
N ASN A 75 -13.08 30.17 34.60
CA ASN A 75 -11.95 29.30 34.31
C ASN A 75 -10.89 29.96 33.43
N LEU A 76 -11.13 31.17 32.92
CA LEU A 76 -10.22 31.88 32.03
C LEU A 76 -9.35 32.91 32.77
N THR A 77 -8.09 33.04 32.35
CA THR A 77 -7.21 34.14 32.75
C THR A 77 -7.70 35.45 32.11
N LYS A 78 -7.16 36.60 32.57
CA LYS A 78 -7.42 37.90 31.94
C LYS A 78 -7.06 37.95 30.44
N THR A 79 -6.23 37.02 29.98
CA THR A 79 -5.80 36.86 28.57
C THR A 79 -6.59 35.79 27.80
N GLY A 80 -7.68 35.24 28.36
CA GLY A 80 -8.54 34.25 27.70
C GLY A 80 -7.95 32.83 27.62
N ARG A 81 -6.86 32.53 28.33
CA ARG A 81 -6.29 31.18 28.43
C ARG A 81 -6.93 30.43 29.59
N LEU A 82 -7.07 29.10 29.46
CA LEU A 82 -7.56 28.27 30.55
C LEU A 82 -6.60 28.31 31.75
N LYS A 83 -7.11 28.56 32.95
CA LYS A 83 -6.34 28.56 34.20
C LYS A 83 -5.79 27.16 34.49
N LYS A 84 -4.59 27.07 35.08
CA LYS A 84 -3.94 25.80 35.42
C LYS A 84 -4.83 24.88 36.27
N LYS A 85 -5.61 25.44 37.21
CA LYS A 85 -6.52 24.68 38.09
C LYS A 85 -7.73 24.06 37.39
N ALA A 86 -8.13 24.62 36.24
CA ALA A 86 -9.27 24.16 35.44
C ALA A 86 -8.81 23.31 34.24
N ARG A 87 -7.49 23.24 34.00
CA ARG A 87 -6.90 22.50 32.89
C ARG A 87 -6.43 21.13 33.36
N VAL A 88 -6.89 20.09 32.69
CA VAL A 88 -6.31 18.74 32.79
C VAL A 88 -5.07 18.69 31.90
N ASN A 89 -3.92 18.34 32.47
CA ASN A 89 -2.65 18.18 31.75
C ASN A 89 -2.20 16.73 31.88
N ASP A 90 -2.92 15.84 31.21
CA ASP A 90 -2.69 14.41 31.18
C ASP A 90 -2.80 13.92 29.73
N SER A 91 -2.06 12.86 29.40
CA SER A 91 -2.07 12.23 28.08
C SER A 91 -1.49 10.83 28.15
N MET A 92 -2.02 9.93 27.32
CA MET A 92 -1.44 8.62 27.07
C MET A 92 -0.41 8.67 25.93
N ASP A 93 0.66 7.90 26.07
CA ASP A 93 1.70 7.75 25.06
C ASP A 93 1.19 7.01 23.81
N ILE A 94 1.52 7.54 22.64
CA ILE A 94 1.27 6.90 21.35
C ILE A 94 2.49 6.03 20.98
N LYS A 95 2.27 4.74 20.73
CA LYS A 95 3.33 3.76 20.46
C LYS A 95 3.50 3.51 18.97
N ALA A 96 4.71 3.71 18.44
CA ALA A 96 5.08 3.24 17.11
C ALA A 96 6.09 2.08 17.24
N PRO A 97 6.10 1.07 16.34
CA PRO A 97 7.11 0.04 16.38
C PRO A 97 8.49 0.59 16.08
N PRO A 98 9.53 -0.15 16.53
CA PRO A 98 10.90 0.14 16.15
C PRO A 98 11.06 0.27 14.63
N GLY A 99 11.69 1.36 14.19
CA GLY A 99 11.96 1.61 12.77
C GLY A 99 10.76 2.04 11.92
N TYR A 100 9.63 2.38 12.52
CA TYR A 100 8.49 2.94 11.79
C TYR A 100 8.78 4.38 11.33
N THR A 101 8.67 4.59 10.01
CA THR A 101 8.65 5.92 9.42
C THR A 101 7.46 6.04 8.47
N GLY A 102 6.65 7.09 8.63
CA GLY A 102 5.46 7.30 7.81
C GLY A 102 5.80 7.41 6.32
N GLY A 103 5.27 6.49 5.50
CA GLY A 103 5.57 6.40 4.06
C GLY A 103 6.58 5.29 3.70
N ARG A 104 7.31 4.75 4.68
CA ARG A 104 8.29 3.67 4.46
C ARG A 104 7.64 2.35 4.05
N PHE A 105 6.51 1.99 4.67
CA PHE A 105 5.80 0.76 4.29
C PHE A 105 5.32 0.79 2.85
N ARG A 106 4.65 1.88 2.46
CA ARG A 106 4.21 2.13 1.08
C ARG A 106 5.41 2.15 0.12
N GLY A 107 6.52 2.77 0.52
CA GLY A 107 7.77 2.85 -0.23
C GLY A 107 8.55 1.54 -0.42
N ASN A 108 8.17 0.48 0.29
CA ASN A 108 8.95 -0.76 0.36
C ASN A 108 8.38 -1.89 -0.51
N TRP A 109 7.30 -1.65 -1.25
CA TRP A 109 6.82 -2.63 -2.23
C TRP A 109 7.83 -2.80 -3.36
N GLN A 110 8.24 -4.03 -3.57
CA GLN A 110 9.20 -4.44 -4.58
C GLN A 110 8.58 -5.52 -5.46
N VAL A 111 8.86 -5.45 -6.76
CA VAL A 111 8.48 -6.47 -7.73
C VAL A 111 9.73 -7.24 -8.14
N SER A 112 9.63 -8.57 -8.26
CA SER A 112 10.67 -9.40 -8.84
C SER A 112 10.09 -10.60 -9.56
N PHE A 113 10.93 -11.29 -10.34
CA PHE A 113 10.56 -12.48 -11.09
C PHE A 113 11.34 -13.69 -10.60
N ASP A 114 10.68 -14.84 -10.55
CA ASP A 114 11.25 -16.16 -10.26
C ASP A 114 11.89 -16.36 -8.88
N ALA A 115 12.28 -15.29 -8.18
CA ALA A 115 12.70 -15.28 -6.80
C ALA A 115 12.22 -14.00 -6.09
N PRO A 116 11.82 -14.07 -4.80
CA PRO A 116 11.45 -12.89 -4.02
C PRO A 116 12.67 -12.01 -3.72
N VAL A 117 12.48 -10.70 -3.65
CA VAL A 117 13.52 -9.78 -3.16
C VAL A 117 13.69 -9.93 -1.66
N GLU A 118 14.94 -9.98 -1.21
CA GLU A 118 15.29 -9.90 0.20
C GLU A 118 15.63 -8.46 0.60
N GLY A 119 15.28 -8.07 1.83
CA GLY A 119 15.63 -6.77 2.37
C GLY A 119 14.71 -5.62 1.97
N GLU A 120 15.01 -4.45 2.53
CA GLU A 120 14.18 -3.24 2.43
C GLU A 120 14.78 -2.25 1.42
N THR A 121 13.93 -1.44 0.77
CA THR A 121 14.37 -0.40 -0.17
C THR A 121 14.99 0.81 0.52
N GLY A 122 14.61 1.05 1.79
CA GLY A 122 14.93 2.29 2.52
C GLY A 122 14.16 3.52 2.02
N VAL A 123 13.30 3.39 1.01
CA VAL A 123 12.54 4.49 0.41
C VAL A 123 11.38 4.91 1.31
N ILE A 124 11.19 6.21 1.45
CA ILE A 124 10.01 6.80 2.11
C ILE A 124 9.16 7.45 1.02
N ASP A 125 8.03 6.82 0.68
CA ASP A 125 7.15 7.27 -0.40
C ASP A 125 5.71 7.34 0.08
N LYS A 126 5.34 8.50 0.63
CA LYS A 126 3.97 8.73 1.14
C LYS A 126 2.93 8.75 0.03
N GLN A 127 3.29 9.15 -1.18
CA GLN A 127 2.34 9.25 -2.30
C GLN A 127 2.28 7.96 -3.12
N GLY A 128 3.29 7.09 -3.01
CA GLY A 128 3.38 5.83 -3.75
C GLY A 128 3.87 6.00 -5.19
N HIS A 129 4.22 7.22 -5.63
CA HIS A 129 4.56 7.51 -7.03
C HIS A 129 5.89 6.89 -7.44
N LEU A 130 6.91 6.97 -6.58
CA LEU A 130 8.23 6.39 -6.86
C LEU A 130 8.16 4.86 -6.86
N THR A 131 7.44 4.31 -5.89
CA THR A 131 7.24 2.87 -5.72
C THR A 131 6.49 2.29 -6.91
N ARG A 132 5.44 2.97 -7.35
CA ARG A 132 4.66 2.58 -8.52
C ARG A 132 5.52 2.61 -9.78
N ALA A 133 6.25 3.70 -10.02
CA ALA A 133 7.11 3.80 -11.20
C ALA A 133 8.18 2.71 -11.25
N ALA A 134 8.81 2.39 -10.11
CA ALA A 134 9.79 1.32 -10.02
C ALA A 134 9.19 -0.07 -10.31
N GLY A 135 8.02 -0.36 -9.77
CA GLY A 135 7.34 -1.63 -10.02
C GLY A 135 6.76 -1.74 -11.43
N GLU A 136 6.20 -0.66 -11.99
CA GLU A 136 5.75 -0.60 -13.40
C GLU A 136 6.92 -0.84 -14.36
N TYR A 137 8.09 -0.24 -14.09
CA TYR A 137 9.30 -0.51 -14.84
C TYR A 137 9.67 -1.99 -14.76
N GLN A 138 9.73 -2.58 -13.57
CA GLN A 138 10.06 -3.99 -13.41
C GLN A 138 9.06 -4.89 -14.15
N LEU A 139 7.75 -4.63 -14.02
CA LEU A 139 6.70 -5.39 -14.69
C LEU A 139 6.81 -5.29 -16.22
N SER A 140 7.27 -4.16 -16.76
CA SER A 140 7.50 -4.03 -18.21
C SER A 140 8.52 -5.05 -18.76
N LEU A 141 9.42 -5.55 -17.91
CA LEU A 141 10.44 -6.53 -18.25
C LEU A 141 9.93 -7.98 -18.23
N PHE A 142 8.68 -8.22 -17.79
CA PHE A 142 8.10 -9.56 -17.77
C PHE A 142 8.11 -10.21 -19.17
N LYS A 143 8.50 -11.47 -19.28
CA LYS A 143 8.50 -12.22 -20.55
C LYS A 143 7.86 -13.59 -20.38
N VAL A 144 7.20 -14.07 -21.45
CA VAL A 144 6.73 -15.46 -21.48
C VAL A 144 7.91 -16.39 -21.25
N GLY A 145 7.82 -17.25 -20.23
CA GLY A 145 8.90 -18.12 -19.78
C GLY A 145 9.31 -17.87 -18.33
N MET A 146 9.09 -16.66 -17.81
CA MET A 146 9.12 -16.41 -16.37
C MET A 146 7.94 -17.12 -15.69
N THR A 147 8.20 -17.72 -14.54
CA THR A 147 7.26 -18.63 -13.86
C THR A 147 6.47 -17.96 -12.75
N SER A 148 7.01 -16.91 -12.14
CA SER A 148 6.38 -16.24 -11.00
C SER A 148 6.71 -14.75 -10.94
N ILE A 149 5.76 -13.97 -10.44
CA ILE A 149 5.90 -12.55 -10.12
C ILE A 149 5.69 -12.41 -8.62
N TYR A 150 6.66 -11.84 -7.93
CA TYR A 150 6.60 -11.60 -6.50
C TYR A 150 6.32 -10.13 -6.23
N PHE A 151 5.44 -9.87 -5.25
CA PHE A 151 5.22 -8.56 -4.65
C PHE A 151 5.68 -8.63 -3.20
N CYS A 152 6.82 -8.04 -2.90
CA CYS A 152 7.48 -8.17 -1.60
C CYS A 152 7.39 -6.87 -0.81
N ASN A 153 7.10 -6.99 0.49
CA ASN A 153 7.26 -5.91 1.44
C ASN A 153 7.93 -6.46 2.71
N ASN A 154 9.22 -6.15 2.86
CA ASN A 154 10.10 -6.74 3.86
C ASN A 154 10.30 -5.86 5.11
N VAL A 155 9.49 -4.82 5.33
CA VAL A 155 9.66 -4.04 6.58
C VAL A 155 9.28 -4.91 7.79
N PRO A 156 9.93 -4.74 8.97
CA PRO A 156 9.70 -5.62 10.13
C PRO A 156 8.25 -5.68 10.63
N TYR A 157 7.47 -4.64 10.35
CA TYR A 157 6.07 -4.52 10.78
C TYR A 157 5.05 -4.78 9.65
N ALA A 158 5.48 -5.35 8.51
CA ALA A 158 4.59 -5.66 7.39
C ALA A 158 3.48 -6.66 7.77
N TYR A 159 3.85 -7.75 8.45
CA TYR A 159 2.90 -8.79 8.85
C TYR A 159 1.85 -8.29 9.87
N PRO A 160 2.22 -7.56 10.94
CA PRO A 160 1.22 -6.90 11.79
C PRO A 160 0.23 -6.01 11.02
N LEU A 161 0.71 -5.21 10.06
CA LEU A 161 -0.16 -4.36 9.25
C LEU A 161 -1.11 -5.19 8.39
N GLU A 162 -0.60 -6.27 7.78
CA GLU A 162 -1.42 -7.21 7.03
C GLU A 162 -2.50 -7.85 7.91
N MET A 163 -2.25 -8.05 9.20
CA MET A 163 -3.19 -8.68 10.14
C MET A 163 -4.06 -7.67 10.92
N GLY A 164 -4.23 -6.45 10.39
CA GLY A 164 -5.22 -5.49 10.90
C GLY A 164 -4.74 -4.61 12.05
N HIS A 165 -3.43 -4.48 12.28
CA HIS A 165 -2.90 -3.54 13.29
C HIS A 165 -3.02 -2.05 12.87
N SER A 166 -3.53 -1.76 11.67
CA SER A 166 -3.81 -0.42 11.17
C SER A 166 -5.28 -0.26 10.86
N THR A 167 -5.89 0.83 11.32
CA THR A 167 -7.29 1.16 10.98
C THR A 167 -7.45 1.61 9.52
N GLN A 168 -6.36 1.97 8.82
CA GLN A 168 -6.39 2.28 7.38
C GLN A 168 -6.52 1.01 6.51
N ALA A 169 -6.11 -0.15 7.03
CA ALA A 169 -6.14 -1.42 6.30
C ALA A 169 -6.53 -2.60 7.22
N PRO A 170 -7.73 -2.57 7.84
CA PRO A 170 -8.14 -3.56 8.83
C PRO A 170 -8.26 -4.97 8.23
N GLY A 171 -8.62 -5.05 6.94
CA GLY A 171 -8.74 -6.32 6.21
C GLY A 171 -7.42 -6.84 5.61
N GLY A 172 -6.30 -6.14 5.82
CA GLY A 172 -5.02 -6.44 5.16
C GLY A 172 -4.99 -5.97 3.70
N MET A 173 -3.79 -5.68 3.20
CA MET A 173 -3.59 -5.23 1.83
C MET A 173 -3.53 -6.42 0.88
N VAL A 174 -2.76 -7.46 1.24
CA VAL A 174 -2.51 -8.63 0.40
C VAL A 174 -3.77 -9.49 0.31
N ARG A 175 -4.45 -9.77 1.44
CA ARG A 175 -5.67 -10.59 1.44
C ARG A 175 -6.79 -9.99 0.60
N ILE A 176 -7.03 -8.68 0.73
CA ILE A 176 -8.04 -7.98 -0.07
C ILE A 176 -7.64 -8.03 -1.56
N THR A 177 -6.38 -7.70 -1.88
CA THR A 177 -5.91 -7.70 -3.28
C THR A 177 -5.98 -9.09 -3.91
N ALA A 178 -5.65 -10.14 -3.16
CA ALA A 178 -5.75 -11.52 -3.62
C ALA A 178 -7.22 -11.93 -3.89
N ALA A 179 -8.15 -11.52 -3.03
CA ALA A 179 -9.58 -11.75 -3.24
C ALA A 179 -10.11 -11.03 -4.50
N GLU A 180 -9.52 -9.89 -4.87
CA GLU A 180 -9.88 -9.13 -6.06
C GLU A 180 -9.14 -9.55 -7.34
N PHE A 181 -8.25 -10.54 -7.28
CA PHE A 181 -7.40 -10.94 -8.41
C PHE A 181 -8.20 -11.20 -9.70
N GLN A 182 -9.29 -11.97 -9.61
CA GLN A 182 -10.08 -12.35 -10.78
C GLN A 182 -10.64 -11.11 -11.49
N ARG A 183 -11.08 -10.10 -10.73
CA ARG A 183 -11.57 -8.84 -11.29
C ARG A 183 -10.49 -8.11 -12.07
N PHE A 184 -9.27 -8.01 -11.53
CA PHE A 184 -8.16 -7.36 -12.22
C PHE A 184 -7.80 -8.07 -13.52
N PHE A 185 -7.76 -9.41 -13.50
CA PHE A 185 -7.49 -10.21 -14.68
C PHE A 185 -8.54 -9.99 -15.77
N ASP A 186 -9.83 -10.08 -15.42
CA ASP A 186 -10.93 -9.92 -16.38
C ASP A 186 -10.96 -8.52 -17.00
N GLU A 187 -10.71 -7.49 -16.19
CA GLU A 187 -10.57 -6.11 -16.68
C GLU A 187 -9.42 -5.99 -17.69
N SER A 188 -8.22 -6.48 -17.34
CA SER A 188 -7.05 -6.41 -18.21
C SER A 188 -7.23 -7.21 -19.50
N ALA A 189 -7.82 -8.41 -19.42
CA ALA A 189 -8.11 -9.22 -20.61
C ALA A 189 -9.14 -8.55 -21.54
N ARG A 190 -10.11 -7.82 -20.98
CA ARG A 190 -11.10 -7.08 -21.77
C ARG A 190 -10.50 -5.83 -22.41
N GLU A 191 -9.73 -5.04 -21.66
CA GLU A 191 -9.09 -3.81 -22.16
C GLU A 191 -8.18 -4.08 -23.37
N LEU A 192 -7.48 -5.22 -23.38
CA LEU A 192 -6.52 -5.60 -24.42
C LEU A 192 -7.12 -6.39 -25.60
N LYS A 193 -8.41 -6.73 -25.54
CA LYS A 193 -9.13 -7.36 -26.67
C LYS A 193 -9.57 -6.36 -27.73
N THR A 194 -9.42 -5.06 -27.48
CA THR A 194 -9.81 -3.96 -28.37
C THR A 194 -8.65 -3.57 -29.26
#